data_AF-A0AAW8KKM7-F1
#
_entry.id   AF-A0AAW8KKM7-F1
#
_cell.length_a   1.000
_cell.length_b   1.000
_cell.length_c   1.000
_cell.angle_alpha   90.00
_cell.angle_beta   90.00
_cell.angle_gamma   90.00
#
_symmetry.space_group_name_H-M   'P 1'
#
loop_
_entity.id
_entity.type
_entity.pdbx_description
1 polymer ?
#
loop_
_entity_poly.entity_id
_entity_poly.type
_entity_poly.pdbx_seq_one_letter_code
_entity_poly.pdbx_strand_id
1 'polypeptide(L)'
;SITLPKTVTSIANEAFYGAKIRQLILPDNLRMIQTGLFQACTHLTSVVLGKHTEFIANYAFDECPLQHLYVQTEIFPPHCMEKTF
;
A
#
# COMPACT_ATOMS: atom_id res chain seq x y z
N SER A 1 -6.50 2.87 -13.58
CA SER A 1 -6.45 1.79 -12.58
C SER A 1 -5.19 0.98 -12.83
N ILE A 2 -4.59 0.42 -11.78
CA ILE A 2 -3.46 -0.50 -11.89
C ILE A 2 -3.94 -1.86 -11.40
N THR A 3 -3.64 -2.92 -12.17
CA THR A 3 -3.90 -4.31 -11.78
C THR A 3 -2.56 -5.00 -11.66
N LEU A 4 -2.26 -5.50 -10.46
CA LEU A 4 -1.04 -6.27 -10.21
C LEU A 4 -1.33 -7.77 -10.35
N PRO A 5 -0.41 -8.56 -10.93
CA PRO A 5 -0.53 -10.01 -10.92
C PRO A 5 -0.61 -10.55 -9.49
N LYS A 6 -1.46 -11.56 -9.26
CA LYS A 6 -1.59 -12.21 -7.94
C LYS A 6 -0.30 -12.90 -7.48
N THR A 7 0.61 -13.18 -8.41
CA THR A 7 1.91 -13.82 -8.16
C THR A 7 2.98 -12.85 -7.67
N VAL A 8 2.71 -11.53 -7.61
CA VAL A 8 3.65 -10.55 -7.08
C VAL A 8 3.86 -10.80 -5.59
N THR A 9 5.11 -11.02 -5.20
CA THR A 9 5.54 -11.24 -3.80
C THR A 9 6.30 -10.05 -3.23
N SER A 10 6.82 -9.17 -4.08
CA SER A 10 7.54 -7.97 -3.67
C SER A 10 7.36 -6.84 -4.68
N ILE A 11 7.41 -5.62 -4.18
CA ILE A 11 7.44 -4.37 -4.96
C ILE A 11 8.55 -3.52 -4.33
N ALA A 12 9.37 -2.87 -5.15
CA ALA A 12 10.49 -2.08 -4.65
C ALA A 12 10.02 -0.82 -3.89
N ASN A 13 10.92 -0.25 -3.08
CA ASN A 13 10.70 1.07 -2.46
C ASN A 13 10.34 2.10 -3.54
N GLU A 14 9.45 3.03 -3.20
CA GLU A 14 9.07 4.16 -4.07
C GLU A 14 8.56 3.78 -5.48
N ALA A 15 8.18 2.51 -5.73
CA ALA A 15 7.83 2.05 -7.08
C ALA A 15 6.62 2.77 -7.70
N PHE A 16 5.75 3.37 -6.88
CA PHE A 16 4.65 4.21 -7.33
C PHE A 16 4.77 5.66 -6.84
N TYR A 17 5.98 6.14 -6.54
CA TYR A 17 6.20 7.52 -6.14
C TYR A 17 5.58 8.49 -7.17
N GLY A 18 4.73 9.41 -6.70
CA GLY A 18 4.07 10.41 -7.54
C GLY A 18 3.07 9.85 -8.55
N ALA A 19 2.69 8.57 -8.46
CA ALA A 19 1.79 7.96 -9.42
C ALA A 19 0.39 8.58 -9.36
N LYS A 20 -0.21 8.82 -10.52
CA LYS A 20 -1.58 9.37 -10.65
C LYS A 20 -2.64 8.27 -10.54
N ILE A 21 -2.57 7.48 -9.47
CA ILE A 21 -3.53 6.42 -9.15
C ILE A 21 -4.57 6.93 -8.17
N ARG A 22 -5.83 6.53 -8.37
CA ARG A 22 -6.93 6.87 -7.46
C ARG A 22 -7.19 5.78 -6.43
N GLN A 23 -7.13 4.54 -6.86
CA GLN A 23 -7.45 3.35 -6.08
C GLN A 23 -6.63 2.16 -6.57
N LEU A 24 -6.29 1.25 -5.67
CA LEU A 24 -5.74 -0.06 -6.03
C LEU A 24 -6.10 -1.16 -5.02
N ILE A 25 -6.03 -2.39 -5.51
CA ILE A 25 -6.09 -3.61 -4.71
C ILE A 25 -4.71 -4.26 -4.78
N LEU A 26 -4.10 -4.48 -3.62
CA LEU A 26 -2.80 -5.12 -3.52
C LEU A 26 -2.92 -6.65 -3.53
N PRO A 27 -1.92 -7.35 -4.09
CA PRO A 27 -1.95 -8.80 -4.17
C PRO A 27 -1.81 -9.43 -2.79
N ASP A 28 -2.50 -10.55 -2.58
CA ASP A 28 -2.55 -11.25 -1.29
C ASP A 28 -1.18 -11.68 -0.76
N ASN A 29 -0.23 -11.96 -1.67
CA ASN A 29 1.10 -12.44 -1.33
C ASN A 29 2.10 -11.32 -0.94
N LEU A 30 1.68 -10.05 -0.96
CA LEU A 30 2.54 -8.94 -0.59
C LEU A 30 2.57 -8.76 0.93
N ARG A 31 3.64 -9.27 1.56
CA ARG A 31 3.80 -9.22 3.02
C ARG A 31 4.17 -7.83 3.57
N MET A 32 4.77 -6.97 2.74
CA MET A 32 5.26 -5.66 3.17
C MET A 32 4.92 -4.58 2.15
N ILE A 33 4.36 -3.48 2.65
CA ILE A 33 4.25 -2.22 1.91
C ILE A 33 5.53 -1.44 2.17
N GLN A 34 6.37 -1.33 1.14
CA GLN A 34 7.71 -0.78 1.27
C GLN A 34 7.74 0.72 1.57
N THR A 35 8.92 1.17 2.00
CA THR A 35 9.18 2.58 2.27
C THR A 35 8.84 3.41 1.04
N GLY A 36 8.05 4.46 1.25
CA GLY A 36 7.70 5.41 0.19
C GLY A 36 6.86 4.82 -0.96
N LEU A 37 6.32 3.60 -0.85
CA LEU A 37 5.78 2.87 -2.01
C LEU A 37 4.77 3.70 -2.82
N PHE A 38 3.89 4.45 -2.15
CA PHE A 38 2.91 5.34 -2.76
C PHE A 38 3.14 6.81 -2.41
N GLN A 39 4.32 7.19 -1.92
CA GLN A 39 4.58 8.57 -1.52
C GLN A 39 4.25 9.55 -2.66
N ALA A 40 3.65 10.69 -2.31
CA ALA A 40 3.21 11.72 -3.23
C ALA A 40 2.16 11.26 -4.28
N CYS A 41 1.46 10.14 -4.05
CA CYS A 41 0.28 9.79 -4.83
C CYS A 41 -0.92 10.68 -4.48
N THR A 42 -0.89 11.93 -4.95
CA THR A 42 -1.86 13.01 -4.61
C THR A 42 -3.31 12.76 -5.03
N HIS A 43 -3.60 11.65 -5.71
CA HIS A 43 -4.95 11.26 -6.11
C HIS A 43 -5.44 9.99 -5.40
N LEU A 44 -4.58 9.33 -4.62
CA LEU A 44 -4.85 8.03 -4.02
C LEU A 44 -5.75 8.21 -2.79
N THR A 45 -7.02 7.87 -2.93
CA THR A 45 -8.02 8.04 -1.87
C THR A 45 -8.37 6.75 -1.16
N SER A 46 -8.16 5.60 -1.81
CA SER A 46 -8.37 4.29 -1.19
C SER A 46 -7.40 3.21 -1.64
N VAL A 47 -7.04 2.36 -0.69
CA VAL A 47 -6.15 1.20 -0.90
C VAL A 47 -6.79 -0.01 -0.22
N VAL A 48 -6.85 -1.13 -0.92
CA VAL A 48 -7.18 -2.43 -0.33
C VAL A 48 -5.90 -3.23 -0.17
N LEU A 49 -5.51 -3.50 1.07
CA LEU A 49 -4.35 -4.34 1.40
C LEU A 49 -4.65 -5.80 1.13
N GLY A 50 -3.63 -6.53 0.67
CA GLY A 50 -3.74 -7.98 0.46
C GLY A 50 -3.89 -8.74 1.77
N LYS A 51 -4.43 -9.96 1.68
CA LYS A 51 -4.71 -10.81 2.85
C LYS A 51 -3.52 -11.03 3.80
N HIS A 52 -2.30 -11.10 3.28
CA HIS A 52 -1.10 -11.41 4.06
C HIS A 52 -0.18 -10.21 4.29
N THR A 53 -0.68 -8.98 4.16
CA THR A 53 0.10 -7.79 4.49
C THR A 53 0.34 -7.72 6.00
N GLU A 54 1.61 -7.72 6.41
CA GLU A 54 2.05 -7.74 7.80
C GLU A 54 2.59 -6.40 8.25
N PHE A 55 3.27 -5.68 7.35
CA PHE A 55 3.97 -4.44 7.68
C PHE A 55 3.72 -3.34 6.67
N ILE A 56 3.57 -2.11 7.17
CA ILE A 56 3.54 -0.89 6.37
C ILE A 56 4.69 0.01 6.82
N ALA A 57 5.67 0.20 5.94
CA ALA A 57 6.88 0.94 6.25
C ALA A 57 6.63 2.46 6.36
N ASN A 58 7.70 3.19 6.70
CA ASN A 58 7.67 4.65 6.75
C ASN A 58 7.41 5.25 5.36
N TYR A 59 6.68 6.34 5.35
CA TYR A 59 6.34 7.16 4.19
C TYR A 59 5.54 6.43 3.11
N ALA A 60 5.02 5.23 3.39
CA ALA A 60 4.32 4.41 2.41
C ALA A 60 3.14 5.15 1.74
N PHE A 61 2.44 6.01 2.49
CA PHE A 61 1.32 6.82 2.01
C PHE A 61 1.52 8.32 2.30
N ASP A 62 2.77 8.76 2.53
CA ASP A 62 3.06 10.17 2.78
C ASP A 62 2.63 11.02 1.56
N GLU A 63 2.09 12.20 1.84
CA GLU A 63 1.47 13.09 0.83
C GLU A 63 0.33 12.45 -0.01
N CYS A 64 -0.32 11.39 0.49
CA CYS A 64 -1.54 10.84 -0.12
C CYS A 64 -2.80 11.35 0.60
N PRO A 65 -3.86 11.78 -0.11
CA PRO A 65 -5.13 12.17 0.50
C PRO A 65 -5.99 10.93 0.84
N LEU A 66 -5.39 9.96 1.53
CA LEU A 66 -6.02 8.68 1.82
C LEU A 66 -7.21 8.90 2.77
N GLN A 67 -8.40 8.47 2.34
CA GLN A 67 -9.61 8.52 3.17
C GLN A 67 -9.87 7.18 3.84
N HIS A 68 -9.54 6.10 3.14
CA HIS A 68 -9.81 4.74 3.60
C HIS A 68 -8.64 3.80 3.27
N LEU A 69 -8.21 3.06 4.28
CA LEU A 69 -7.33 1.90 4.13
C LEU A 69 -8.12 0.65 4.52
N TYR A 70 -8.40 -0.21 3.54
CA TYR A 70 -9.14 -1.45 3.77
C TYR A 70 -8.15 -2.59 3.99
N VAL A 71 -8.36 -3.36 5.06
CA VAL A 71 -7.53 -4.51 5.39
C VAL A 71 -8.33 -5.79 5.17
N GLN A 72 -7.83 -6.69 4.34
CA GLN A 72 -8.47 -7.99 4.07
C GLN A 72 -7.99 -9.13 4.98
N THR A 73 -7.10 -8.82 5.93
CA THR A 73 -6.52 -9.81 6.86
C THR A 73 -7.59 -10.53 7.68
N GLU A 74 -7.40 -11.83 7.86
CA GLU A 74 -8.30 -12.68 8.63
C GLU A 74 -7.81 -12.87 10.09
N ILE A 75 -6.59 -12.43 10.42
CA ILE A 75 -5.97 -12.68 11.73
C ILE A 75 -5.64 -11.37 12.47
N PHE A 76 -4.70 -10.59 11.93
CA PHE A 76 -4.22 -9.36 12.58
C PHE A 76 -4.07 -8.21 11.58
N PRO A 77 -4.41 -6.97 11.98
CA PRO A 77 -4.09 -5.79 11.18
C PRO A 77 -2.57 -5.65 11.02
N PRO A 78 -2.10 -5.09 9.90
CA PRO A 78 -0.68 -4.87 9.68
C PRO A 78 -0.12 -3.86 10.68
N HIS A 79 1.14 -4.03 11.03
CA HIS A 79 1.88 -3.08 11.86
C HIS A 79 2.33 -1.89 11.00
N CYS A 80 1.83 -0.70 11.33
CA CYS A 80 2.27 0.56 10.73
C CYS A 80 3.50 1.09 11.47
N MET A 81 4.49 1.56 10.71
CA MET A 81 5.61 2.31 11.28
C MET A 81 5.18 3.74 11.63
N GLU A 82 5.94 4.42 12.48
CA GLU A 82 5.58 5.72 13.06
C GLU A 82 5.26 6.81 12.02
N LYS A 83 5.84 6.72 10.82
CA LYS A 83 5.66 7.71 9.74
C LYS A 83 4.96 7.14 8.51
N THR A 84 4.07 6.16 8.68
CA THR A 84 3.41 5.49 7.55
C THR A 84 2.56 6.42 6.67
N PHE A 85 1.85 7.38 7.28
CA PHE A 85 0.89 8.28 6.63
C PHE A 85 1.37 9.73 6.64
#